data_AF-A0A7C7VYV6-F1
#
_entry.id   AF-A0A7C7VYV6-F1
#
_cell.length_a   1.000
_cell.length_b   1.000
_cell.length_c   1.000
_cell.angle_alpha   90.00
_cell.angle_beta   90.00
_cell.angle_gamma   90.00
#
_symmetry.space_group_name_H-M   'P 1'
#
loop_
_entity.id
_entity.type
_entity.pdbx_description
1 polymer ?
#
loop_
_entity_poly.entity_id
_entity_poly.type
_entity_poly.pdbx_seq_one_letter_code
_entity_poly.pdbx_strand_id
1 'polypeptide(L)' 'HFFETNDALQFDRGSTKGFRLNIPAGTAIRFEPGQKRKVELVAYSGSRHVYGFNGRVMGPLESE' A
#
# COMPACT_ATOMS: atom_id res chain seq x y z
N HIS A 1 0.41 3.40 -1.93
CA HIS A 1 -0.65 2.83 -1.08
C HIS A 1 -0.67 1.33 -1.32
N PHE A 2 -0.21 0.53 -0.35
CA PHE A 2 0.05 -0.91 -0.58
C PHE A 2 -1.22 -1.70 -0.91
N PHE A 3 -2.36 -1.29 -0.34
CA PHE A 3 -3.70 -1.80 -0.66
C PHE A 3 -4.04 -1.82 -2.16
N GLU A 4 -3.57 -0.82 -2.91
CA GLU A 4 -3.87 -0.63 -4.33
C GLU A 4 -2.74 -1.11 -5.25
N THR A 5 -1.83 -1.94 -4.75
CA THR A 5 -0.85 -2.64 -5.59
C THR A 5 -1.53 -3.70 -6.46
N ASN A 6 -0.81 -4.20 -7.48
CA ASN A 6 -1.27 -5.20 -8.45
C ASN A 6 -2.08 -6.33 -7.79
N ASP A 7 -3.24 -6.67 -8.36
CA ASP A 7 -4.16 -7.70 -7.85
C ASP A 7 -3.59 -9.12 -7.86
N ALA A 8 -2.58 -9.39 -8.69
CA ALA A 8 -1.87 -10.66 -8.70
C ALA A 8 -1.07 -10.92 -7.41
N LEU A 9 -0.76 -9.88 -6.62
CA LEU A 9 -0.15 -10.04 -5.30
C LEU A 9 -1.20 -10.50 -4.28
N GLN A 10 -0.92 -11.62 -3.62
CA GLN A 10 -1.79 -12.22 -2.62
C GLN A 10 -1.31 -11.88 -1.21
N PHE A 11 -2.10 -11.12 -0.47
CA PHE A 11 -1.89 -10.74 0.93
C PHE A 11 -3.22 -10.24 1.53
N ASP A 12 -3.28 -10.04 2.84
CA ASP A 12 -4.44 -9.41 3.47
C ASP A 12 -4.51 -7.93 3.07
N ARG A 13 -5.37 -7.59 2.12
CA ARG A 13 -5.50 -6.22 1.63
C ARG A 13 -6.09 -5.30 2.68
N GLY A 14 -7.08 -5.75 3.45
CA GLY A 14 -7.83 -4.92 4.39
C GLY A 14 -6.92 -4.21 5.39
N SER A 15 -5.97 -4.93 5.99
CA SER A 15 -5.01 -4.38 6.95
C SER A 15 -3.99 -3.40 6.36
N THR A 16 -3.88 -3.31 5.03
CA THR A 16 -2.88 -2.45 4.35
C THR A 16 -3.46 -1.12 3.87
N LYS A 17 -4.75 -0.87 4.09
CA LYS A 17 -5.40 0.39 3.72
C LYS A 17 -4.78 1.54 4.51
N GLY A 18 -4.22 2.50 3.79
CA GLY A 18 -3.53 3.66 4.36
C GLY A 18 -2.06 3.43 4.71
N PHE A 19 -1.46 2.34 4.24
CA PHE A 19 -0.05 2.04 4.49
C PHE A 19 0.82 2.10 3.23
N ARG A 20 2.12 2.30 3.44
CA ARG A 20 3.20 2.21 2.45
C ARG A 20 4.32 1.29 2.94
N LEU A 21 5.21 0.89 2.03
CA LEU A 21 6.42 0.16 2.41
C LEU A 21 7.28 0.98 3.37
N ASN A 22 7.71 0.35 4.47
CA ASN A 22 8.66 0.93 5.41
C ASN A 22 10.11 0.69 4.93
N ILE A 23 10.48 1.39 3.85
CA ILE A 23 11.81 1.33 3.25
C ILE A 23 12.31 2.76 2.95
N PRO A 24 13.62 2.96 2.69
CA PRO A 24 14.16 4.26 2.32
C PRO A 24 13.41 4.90 1.14
N ALA A 25 13.20 6.21 1.21
CA ALA A 25 12.48 6.95 0.18
C ALA A 25 13.15 6.80 -1.19
N GLY A 26 12.34 6.66 -2.25
CA GLY A 26 12.82 6.46 -3.62
C GLY A 26 13.25 5.04 -3.98
N THR A 27 13.25 4.10 -3.02
CA THR A 27 13.56 2.69 -3.29
C THR A 27 12.30 1.84 -3.50
N ALA A 28 12.47 0.61 -3.96
CA ALA A 28 11.37 -0.32 -4.25
C ALA A 28 11.70 -1.75 -3.84
N ILE A 29 10.65 -2.55 -3.66
CA ILE A 29 10.74 -4.01 -3.49
C ILE A 29 10.23 -4.67 -4.77
N ARG A 30 11.03 -5.58 -5.32
CA ARG A 30 10.66 -6.44 -6.45
C ARG A 30 10.14 -7.78 -5.94
N PHE A 31 9.06 -8.25 -6.56
CA PHE A 31 8.50 -9.58 -6.37
C PHE A 31 8.58 -10.32 -7.69
N GLU A 32 9.38 -11.39 -7.75
CA GLU A 32 9.39 -12.28 -8.91
C GLU A 32 8.14 -13.18 -8.92
N PRO A 33 7.73 -13.73 -10.09
CA PRO A 33 6.63 -14.69 -10.15
C PRO A 33 6.82 -15.86 -9.17
N GLY A 34 5.80 -16.09 -8.34
CA GLY A 34 5.81 -17.16 -7.32
C GLY A 34 6.59 -16.84 -6.04
N GLN A 35 7.30 -15.70 -5.97
CA GLN A 35 8.06 -15.33 -4.78
C GLN A 35 7.14 -14.89 -3.64
N LYS A 36 7.46 -15.37 -2.44
CA LYS A 36 6.86 -14.90 -1.18
C LYS A 36 7.88 -14.09 -0.41
N ARG A 37 7.47 -12.94 0.12
CA ARG A 37 8.32 -12.07 0.95
C ARG A 37 7.49 -11.45 2.07
N LYS A 38 8.04 -11.43 3.28
CA LYS A 38 7.51 -10.62 4.38
C LYS A 38 8.03 -9.19 4.21
N VAL A 39 7.14 -8.22 4.21
CA VAL A 39 7.47 -6.80 4.12
C VAL A 39 6.89 -6.07 5.31
N GLU A 40 7.56 -4.99 5.71
CA GLU A 40 7.07 -4.12 6.75
C GLU A 40 6.36 -2.91 6.13
N LEU A 41 5.22 -2.56 6.70
CA LEU A 41 4.41 -1.44 6.27
C LEU A 41 4.32 -0.40 7.38
N VAL A 42 4.30 0.86 6.98
CA VAL A 42 4.10 2.00 7.87
C VAL A 42 2.92 2.83 7.38
N ALA A 43 2.13 3.36 8.31
CA ALA A 43 0.98 4.19 7.99
C ALA A 43 1.43 5.49 7.30
N TYR A 44 0.60 6.00 6.39
CA TYR A 44 0.72 7.38 5.96
C TYR A 44 0.46 8.34 7.13
N SER A 45 1.22 9.42 7.17
CA SER A 45 1.04 10.54 8.11
C SER A 45 0.34 11.73 7.42
N GLY A 46 0.19 12.84 8.15
CA GLY A 46 -0.47 14.04 7.65
C GLY A 46 -1.99 13.87 7.58
N SER A 47 -2.62 14.45 6.56
CA SER A 47 -4.08 14.42 6.40
C SER A 47 -4.62 13.05 5.97
N ARG A 48 -3.78 12.08 5.63
CA ARG A 48 -4.18 10.71 5.24
C ARG A 48 -5.24 10.66 4.12
N HIS A 49 -5.13 11.55 3.13
CA HIS A 49 -5.93 11.49 1.90
C HIS A 49 -5.15 10.77 0.79
N VAL A 50 -5.80 9.86 0.07
CA VAL A 50 -5.20 9.06 -0.99
C VAL A 50 -5.94 9.29 -2.30
N TYR A 51 -5.21 9.80 -3.30
CA TYR A 51 -5.69 10.02 -4.66
C TYR A 51 -4.79 9.30 -5.67
N GLY A 52 -5.36 8.89 -6.81
CA GLY A 52 -4.65 8.15 -7.86
C GLY A 52 -4.65 6.64 -7.64
N PHE A 53 -3.48 5.99 -7.79
CA PHE A 53 -3.30 4.53 -7.73
C PHE A 53 -4.27 3.78 -8.67
N ASN A 54 -5.07 2.85 -8.16
CA ASN A 54 -6.09 2.13 -8.93
C ASN A 54 -7.49 2.75 -8.74
N GLY A 55 -7.56 3.98 -8.19
CA GLY A 55 -8.80 4.70 -7.98
C GLY A 55 -9.72 4.11 -6.91
N ARG A 56 -9.23 3.23 -6.03
CA ARG A 56 -10.09 2.52 -5.07
C ARG A 56 -10.45 3.33 -3.83
N VAL A 57 -9.66 4.35 -3.49
CA VAL A 57 -9.91 5.22 -2.34
C VAL A 57 -10.34 6.62 -2.75
N MET A 58 -9.54 7.31 -3.59
CA MET A 58 -9.86 8.63 -4.15
C MET A 58 -10.40 9.66 -3.14
N GLY A 59 -9.81 9.73 -1.95
CA GLY A 59 -10.32 10.57 -0.88
C GLY A 59 -9.65 10.30 0.49
N PRO A 60 -10.25 10.81 1.59
CA PRO A 60 -9.78 10.54 2.94
C PRO A 60 -9.85 9.03 3.28
N LEU A 61 -8.86 8.54 4.03
CA LEU A 61 -8.80 7.14 4.45
C LEU A 61 -9.71 6.83 5.64
N GLU A 62 -9.94 7.83 6.49
CA GLU A 62 -10.88 7.80 7.61
C GLU A 62 -12.19 8.42 7.12
N SER A 63 -13.30 7.74 7.35
CA SER A 63 -14.60 8.40 7.32
C SER A 63 -14.63 9.34 8.52
N GLU A 64 -14.90 10.64 8.27
CA GLU A 64 -15.33 11.55 9.34
C GLU A 64 -16.48 10.96 10.16
#